data_AF-A0A4U4T858-F1
#
_entry.id   AF-A0A4U4T858-F1
#
_cell.length_a   1.000
_cell.length_b   1.000
_cell.length_c   1.000
_cell.angle_alpha   90.00
_cell.angle_beta   90.00
_cell.angle_gamma   90.00
#
_symmetry.space_group_name_H-M   'P 1'
#
loop_
_entity.id
_entity.type
_entity.pdbx_description
1 polymer ?
#
loop_
_entity_poly.entity_id
_entity_poly.type
_entity_poly.pdbx_seq_one_letter_code
_entity_poly.pdbx_strand_id
1 'polypeptide(L)'
;MENREKIIQMLENPLISGYGMEIMSNGRLYSANFQRYKNRVKKEENPLIIFESMTEKVEQVFLELAEEVIRMNPKTKQEFKKMIREYGYKEKNKW
;
A
#
# COMPACT_ATOMS: atom_id res chain seq x y z
N MET A 1 8.45 2.95 14.51
CA MET A 1 7.52 3.45 13.49
C MET A 1 6.16 2.92 13.81
N GLU A 2 5.21 3.81 14.07
CA GLU A 2 3.82 3.45 14.33
C GLU A 2 3.17 2.88 13.06
N ASN A 3 2.09 2.11 13.23
CA ASN A 3 1.43 1.45 12.11
C ASN A 3 0.93 2.44 11.04
N ARG A 4 0.41 3.60 11.47
CA ARG A 4 -0.08 4.64 10.57
C ARG A 4 1.05 5.33 9.79
N GLU A 5 2.22 5.49 10.41
CA GLU A 5 3.41 6.04 9.76
C GLU A 5 3.90 5.12 8.62
N LYS A 6 3.86 3.79 8.82
CA LYS A 6 4.20 2.82 7.76
C LYS A 6 3.31 3.00 6.53
N ILE A 7 2.00 3.18 6.76
CA ILE A 7 1.01 3.38 5.69
C ILE A 7 1.27 4.69 4.95
N ILE A 8 1.51 5.79 5.68
CA ILE A 8 1.83 7.09 5.08
C ILE A 8 3.09 6.98 4.22
N GLN A 9 4.16 6.38 4.75
CA GLN A 9 5.41 6.17 4.03
C GLN A 9 5.20 5.40 2.71
N MET A 10 4.36 4.37 2.72
CA MET A 10 4.02 3.63 1.49
C MET A 10 3.22 4.51 0.50
N LEU A 11 2.26 5.30 0.98
CA LEU A 11 1.43 6.17 0.14
C LEU A 11 2.25 7.28 -0.53
N GLU A 12 3.22 7.85 0.17
CA GLU A 12 4.13 8.87 -0.35
C GLU A 12 5.13 8.32 -1.37
N ASN A 13 5.49 7.03 -1.26
CA ASN A 13 6.53 6.43 -2.08
C ASN A 13 6.16 6.49 -3.59
N PRO A 14 6.96 7.18 -4.43
CA PRO A 14 6.66 7.38 -5.85
C PRO A 14 6.78 6.11 -6.69
N LEU A 15 7.47 5.07 -6.20
CA LEU A 15 7.57 3.77 -6.88
C LEU A 15 6.27 2.97 -6.78
N ILE A 16 5.49 3.20 -5.73
CA ILE A 16 4.29 2.41 -5.42
C ILE A 16 3.11 2.90 -6.26
N SER A 17 2.53 2.00 -7.06
CA SER A 17 1.36 2.26 -7.89
C SER A 17 0.11 1.58 -7.33
N GLY A 18 -1.05 2.22 -7.51
CA GLY A 18 -2.32 1.63 -7.11
C GLY A 18 -2.60 0.28 -7.76
N TYR A 19 -2.25 0.11 -9.05
CA TYR A 19 -2.40 -1.17 -9.74
C TYR A 19 -1.53 -2.28 -9.14
N GLY A 20 -0.30 -1.97 -8.72
CA GLY A 20 0.56 -2.92 -8.04
C GLY A 20 -0.02 -3.40 -6.71
N MET A 21 -0.60 -2.47 -5.95
CA MET A 21 -1.24 -2.76 -4.66
C MET A 21 -2.53 -3.56 -4.82
N GLU A 22 -3.29 -3.31 -5.88
CA GLU A 22 -4.47 -4.11 -6.21
C GLU A 22 -4.11 -5.57 -6.49
N ILE A 23 -3.05 -5.81 -7.26
CA ILE A 23 -2.53 -7.16 -7.50
C ILE A 23 -2.06 -7.80 -6.19
N MET A 24 -1.26 -7.10 -5.39
CA MET A 24 -0.72 -7.63 -4.13
C MET A 24 -1.82 -7.97 -3.12
N SER A 25 -2.87 -7.14 -3.05
CA SER A 25 -4.00 -7.38 -2.15
C SER A 25 -4.98 -8.42 -2.66
N ASN A 26 -4.75 -9.00 -3.85
CA ASN A 26 -5.68 -9.89 -4.55
C ASN A 26 -7.08 -9.26 -4.68
N GLY A 27 -7.15 -7.97 -5.04
CA GLY A 27 -8.39 -7.23 -5.23
C GLY A 27 -9.07 -6.74 -3.94
N ARG A 28 -8.52 -7.03 -2.74
CA ARG A 28 -9.05 -6.48 -1.47
C ARG A 28 -8.95 -4.96 -1.39
N LEU A 29 -8.01 -4.36 -2.12
CA LEU A 29 -7.83 -2.91 -2.24
C LEU A 29 -7.80 -2.50 -3.71
N TYR A 30 -8.85 -1.83 -4.19
CA TYR A 30 -8.87 -1.30 -5.55
C TYR A 30 -7.84 -0.19 -5.76
N SER A 31 -7.23 -0.18 -6.94
CA SER A 31 -6.25 0.82 -7.36
C SER A 31 -6.79 2.25 -7.27
N ALA A 32 -8.07 2.47 -7.61
CA ALA A 32 -8.72 3.77 -7.47
C ALA A 32 -8.77 4.24 -6.00
N ASN A 33 -9.08 3.34 -5.06
CA ASN A 33 -9.10 3.64 -3.64
C ASN A 33 -7.70 3.98 -3.14
N PHE A 34 -6.69 3.19 -3.53
CA PHE A 34 -5.29 3.48 -3.21
C PHE A 34 -4.87 4.88 -3.70
N GLN A 35 -5.17 5.20 -4.96
CA GLN A 35 -4.82 6.51 -5.53
C GLN A 35 -5.54 7.67 -4.85
N ARG A 36 -6.79 7.47 -4.42
CA ARG A 36 -7.53 8.47 -3.63
C ARG A 36 -6.79 8.80 -2.34
N TYR A 37 -6.39 7.79 -1.55
CA TYR A 37 -5.64 8.02 -0.31
C TYR A 37 -4.26 8.63 -0.56
N LYS A 38 -3.53 8.13 -1.57
CA LYS A 38 -2.24 8.68 -1.99
C LYS A 38 -2.33 10.16 -2.36
N ASN A 39 -3.37 10.55 -3.09
CA ASN A 39 -3.58 11.94 -3.46
C ASN A 39 -4.00 12.81 -2.28
N ARG A 40 -4.70 12.26 -1.27
CA ARG A 40 -5.00 12.98 -0.03
C ARG A 40 -3.75 13.23 0.79
N VAL A 41 -2.92 12.21 1.03
CA VAL A 41 -1.65 12.38 1.75
C VAL A 41 -0.81 13.53 1.18
N LYS A 42 -0.78 13.69 -0.15
CA LYS A 42 -0.05 14.79 -0.80
C LYS A 42 -0.65 16.18 -0.62
N LYS A 43 -1.95 16.28 -0.30
CA LYS A 43 -2.71 17.54 -0.23
C LYS A 43 -2.93 18.03 1.20
N GLU A 44 -3.04 17.10 2.15
CA GLU A 44 -3.33 17.42 3.54
C GLU A 44 -2.06 17.88 4.24
N GLU A 45 -2.14 18.94 5.06
CA GLU A 45 -1.03 19.41 5.90
C GLU A 45 -0.65 18.38 6.96
N ASN A 46 -1.66 17.67 7.49
CA ASN A 46 -1.49 16.53 8.38
C ASN A 46 -1.97 15.24 7.69
N PRO A 47 -1.06 14.37 7.21
CA PRO A 47 -1.41 13.11 6.55
C PRO A 47 -2.22 12.15 7.42
N LEU A 48 -2.19 12.27 8.75
CA LEU A 48 -2.95 11.39 9.65
C LEU A 48 -4.46 11.56 9.51
N ILE A 49 -4.94 12.67 8.95
CA ILE A 49 -6.38 12.93 8.77
C ILE A 49 -7.04 11.93 7.81
N ILE A 50 -6.27 11.23 6.97
CA ILE A 50 -6.82 10.23 6.04
C ILE A 50 -7.47 9.06 6.79
N PHE A 51 -7.00 8.75 8.00
CA PHE A 51 -7.45 7.61 8.79
C PHE A 51 -8.85 7.84 9.40
N GLU A 52 -9.28 9.08 9.60
CA GLU A 52 -10.62 9.39 10.12
C GLU A 52 -11.75 8.88 9.22
N SER A 53 -11.48 8.81 7.92
CA SER A 53 -12.43 8.31 6.89
C SER A 53 -12.16 6.87 6.47
N MET A 54 -11.14 6.22 7.04
CA MET A 54 -10.73 4.87 6.68
C MET A 54 -11.46 3.87 7.56
N THR A 55 -12.01 2.81 6.95
CA THR A 55 -12.55 1.70 7.75
C THR A 55 -11.42 0.85 8.30
N GLU A 56 -11.62 0.22 9.45
CA GLU A 56 -10.62 -0.67 10.07
C GLU A 56 -10.12 -1.74 9.10
N LYS A 57 -11.02 -2.33 8.30
CA LYS A 57 -10.69 -3.33 7.28
C LYS A 57 -9.73 -2.78 6.22
N VAL A 58 -9.95 -1.53 5.78
CA VAL A 58 -9.07 -0.88 4.80
C VAL A 58 -7.73 -0.53 5.43
N GLU A 59 -7.73 -0.01 6.66
CA GLU A 59 -6.50 0.30 7.41
C GLU A 59 -5.63 -0.95 7.61
N GLN A 60 -6.23 -2.09 7.96
CA GLN A 60 -5.53 -3.37 8.08
C GLN A 60 -4.89 -3.82 6.76
N VAL A 61 -5.61 -3.74 5.64
CA VAL A 61 -5.06 -4.09 4.33
C VAL A 61 -3.92 -3.15 3.94
N PHE A 62 -4.04 -1.85 4.21
CA PHE A 62 -2.96 -0.91 3.98
C PHE A 62 -1.72 -1.22 4.83
N LEU A 63 -1.91 -1.58 6.10
CA LEU A 63 -0.81 -1.94 6.99
C LEU A 63 -0.08 -3.19 6.50
N GLU A 64 -0.82 -4.25 6.14
CA GLU A 64 -0.26 -5.50 5.59
C GLU A 64 0.62 -5.23 4.36
N LEU A 65 0.13 -4.41 3.43
CA LEU A 65 0.88 -4.02 2.23
C LEU A 65 2.08 -3.13 2.56
N ALA A 66 1.93 -2.19 3.50
CA ALA A 66 3.01 -1.29 3.90
C ALA A 66 4.17 -2.06 4.54
N GLU A 67 3.86 -3.02 5.41
CA GLU A 67 4.86 -3.88 6.04
C GLU A 67 5.62 -4.70 5.01
N GLU A 68 4.94 -5.23 3.99
CA GLU A 68 5.58 -5.96 2.91
C GLU A 68 6.49 -5.06 2.06
N VAL A 69 6.03 -3.85 1.72
CA VAL A 69 6.85 -2.85 1.00
C VAL A 69 8.09 -2.47 1.79
N ILE A 70 7.97 -2.27 3.12
CA ILE A 70 9.09 -1.95 4.00
C ILE A 70 10.06 -3.14 4.08
N ARG A 71 9.54 -4.35 4.25
CA ARG A 71 10.33 -5.58 4.36
C ARG A 71 11.16 -5.84 3.10
N MET A 72 10.57 -5.63 1.93
CA MET A 72 11.21 -5.87 0.63
C MET A 72 12.01 -4.66 0.13
N ASN A 73 11.70 -3.46 0.62
CA ASN A 73 12.41 -2.20 0.41
C ASN A 73 12.84 -1.94 -1.05
N PRO A 74 11.90 -2.00 -2.02
CA PRO A 74 12.25 -1.86 -3.43
C PRO A 74 12.85 -0.48 -3.70
N LYS A 75 14.04 -0.45 -4.31
CA LYS A 75 14.78 0.76 -4.71
C LYS A 75 14.49 1.16 -6.14
N THR A 76 14.03 0.22 -6.95
CA THR A 76 13.72 0.46 -8.37
C THR A 76 12.29 0.03 -8.73
N LYS A 77 11.77 0.57 -9.84
CA LYS A 77 10.48 0.11 -10.41
C LYS A 77 10.53 -1.37 -10.80
N GLN A 78 11.69 -1.89 -11.21
CA GLN A 78 11.85 -3.30 -11.57
C GLN A 78 11.77 -4.20 -10.32
N GLU A 79 12.42 -3.81 -9.24
CA GLU A 79 12.31 -4.50 -7.94
C GLU A 79 10.88 -4.47 -7.40
N PHE A 80 10.21 -3.33 -7.50
CA PHE A 80 8.80 -3.23 -7.12
C PHE A 80 7.91 -4.18 -7.94
N LYS A 81 8.11 -4.27 -9.27
CA LYS A 81 7.39 -5.24 -10.12
C LYS A 81 7.69 -6.68 -9.73
N LYS A 82 8.94 -7.00 -9.37
CA LYS A 82 9.34 -8.34 -8.91
C LYS A 82 8.63 -8.69 -7.59
N MET A 83 8.62 -7.77 -6.64
CA MET A 83 7.92 -7.89 -5.37
C MET A 83 6.43 -8.16 -5.55
N ILE A 84 5.73 -7.39 -6.41
CA ILE A 84 4.31 -7.62 -6.70
C ILE A 84 4.06 -9.05 -7.19
N ARG A 85 4.92 -9.55 -8.08
CA ARG A 85 4.80 -10.93 -8.59
C ARG A 85 4.99 -11.93 -7.46
N GLU A 86 6.10 -11.84 -6.72
CA GLU A 86 6.43 -12.78 -5.65
C GLU A 86 5.37 -12.81 -4.54
N TYR A 87 4.91 -11.64 -4.10
CA TYR A 87 3.89 -11.53 -3.07
C TYR A 87 2.52 -12.02 -3.58
N GLY A 88 2.13 -11.61 -4.79
CA GLY A 88 0.89 -12.07 -5.42
C GLY A 88 0.85 -13.59 -5.62
N TYR A 89 1.97 -14.23 -5.97
CA TYR A 89 2.07 -15.69 -6.03
C TYR A 89 1.91 -16.34 -4.65
N LYS A 90 2.54 -15.78 -3.61
CA LYS A 90 2.41 -16.30 -2.24
C LYS A 90 0.98 -16.20 -1.72
N GLU A 91 0.30 -15.07 -1.91
CA GLU A 91 -1.08 -14.88 -1.45
C GLU A 91 -2.08 -15.72 -2.24
N LYS A 92 -1.88 -15.91 -3.56
CA LYS A 92 -2.72 -16.79 -4.37
C LYS A 92 -2.64 -18.27 -3.96
N ASN A 93 -1.51 -18.69 -3.38
CA ASN A 93 -1.30 -20.06 -2.92
C ASN A 93 -1.70 -20.29 -1.45
N LYS A 94 -2.32 -19.30 -0.79
CA LYS A 94 -2.87 -19.45 0.57
C LYS A 94 -4.31 -20.00 0.59
N TRP A 95 -4.87 -20.33 -0.56
CA TRP A 95 -6.23 -20.88 -0.73
C TRP A 95 -6.26 -22.03 -1.72
#